data_AF-A0A2D6F5N1-F1
#
_entry.id   AF-A0A2D6F5N1-F1
#
_cell.length_a   1.000
_cell.length_b   1.000
_cell.length_c   1.000
_cell.angle_alpha   90.00
_cell.angle_beta   90.00
_cell.angle_gamma   90.00
#
_symmetry.space_group_name_H-M   'P 1'
#
loop_
_entity.id
_entity.type
_entity.pdbx_description
1 polymer ?
#
loop_
_entity_poly.entity_id
_entity_poly.type
_entity_poly.pdbx_seq_one_letter_code
_entity_poly.pdbx_strand_id
1 'polypeptide(L)'
;MAMAFTADLHLHSRYAYACSKNLNLTNMAAWAKVKGIDLLSSADFTHPAWLAELEENFTSTADGDFEFGGVRFVLGTELSCVFKQGGHSRRVHLLDFAPGSDAVHAIREMLQNLNSKLNGDGRPTVGASSRDLTAQLLDIDEDCMVVPATSGHPGTGCWAPSPVSKPLMNASEI
;
A
#
# COMPACT_ATOMS: atom_id res chain seq x y z
N MET A 1 -10.16 19.56 21.75
CA MET A 1 -11.05 18.86 20.81
C MET A 1 -10.17 18.23 19.76
N ALA A 2 -10.34 16.93 19.48
CA ALA A 2 -9.66 16.34 18.32
C ALA A 2 -10.21 17.02 17.06
N MET A 3 -9.33 17.55 16.23
CA MET A 3 -9.72 18.05 14.91
C MET A 3 -10.12 16.84 14.07
N ALA A 4 -11.35 16.83 13.56
CA ALA A 4 -11.77 15.83 12.59
C ALA A 4 -11.11 16.14 11.26
N PHE A 5 -10.56 15.13 10.60
CA PHE A 5 -10.02 15.23 9.25
C PHE A 5 -10.52 14.04 8.42
N THR A 6 -10.61 14.25 7.11
CA THR A 6 -11.02 13.23 6.14
C THR A 6 -9.79 12.69 5.44
N ALA A 7 -9.63 11.38 5.41
CA ALA A 7 -8.50 10.72 4.77
C ALA A 7 -8.94 9.72 3.70
N ASP A 8 -8.20 9.67 2.59
CA ASP A 8 -8.30 8.62 1.57
C ASP A 8 -6.97 7.88 1.47
N LEU A 9 -6.94 6.68 2.06
CA LEU A 9 -5.71 5.93 2.31
C LEU A 9 -5.48 4.77 1.33
N HIS A 10 -6.44 4.48 0.45
CA HIS A 10 -6.29 3.44 -0.57
C HIS A 10 -6.48 4.03 -1.96
N LEU A 11 -5.36 4.49 -2.52
CA LEU A 11 -5.29 5.06 -3.86
C LEU A 11 -4.31 4.26 -4.72
N HIS A 12 -4.35 4.56 -6.01
CA HIS A 12 -3.36 4.11 -6.98
C HIS A 12 -2.85 5.30 -7.78
N SER A 13 -1.59 5.19 -8.20
CA SER A 13 -0.95 6.12 -9.12
C SER A 13 -1.29 5.75 -10.58
N ARG A 14 -0.83 6.58 -11.52
CA ARG A 14 -0.85 6.27 -12.95
C ARG A 14 -0.01 5.06 -13.37
N TYR A 15 0.83 4.53 -12.47
CA TYR A 15 1.67 3.36 -12.71
C TYR A 15 1.00 2.04 -12.33
N ALA A 16 -0.13 2.07 -11.61
CA ALA A 16 -0.94 0.88 -11.39
C ALA A 16 -1.68 0.44 -12.66
N TYR A 17 -1.84 -0.86 -12.83
CA TYR A 17 -2.66 -1.39 -13.92
C TYR A 17 -4.12 -0.97 -13.81
N ALA A 18 -4.75 -0.81 -14.98
CA ALA A 18 -6.15 -0.40 -15.15
C ALA A 18 -6.52 0.93 -14.45
N CYS A 19 -5.53 1.76 -14.11
CA CYS A 19 -5.71 3.06 -13.48
C CYS A 19 -5.58 4.20 -14.50
N SER A 20 -6.21 5.34 -14.19
CA SER A 20 -6.19 6.52 -15.06
C SER A 20 -4.79 7.14 -15.13
N LYS A 21 -4.37 7.54 -16.34
CA LYS A 21 -3.11 8.29 -16.54
C LYS A 21 -3.11 9.65 -15.82
N ASN A 22 -4.28 10.14 -15.46
CA ASN A 22 -4.46 11.40 -14.74
C ASN A 22 -4.24 11.26 -13.22
N LEU A 23 -3.96 10.06 -12.69
CA LEU A 23 -3.58 9.85 -11.28
C LEU A 23 -2.12 10.27 -11.07
N ASN A 24 -1.90 11.58 -11.09
CA ASN A 24 -0.63 12.26 -10.79
C ASN A 24 -0.81 13.20 -9.59
N LEU A 25 0.30 13.65 -8.98
CA LEU A 25 0.28 14.46 -7.77
C LEU A 25 -0.58 15.71 -7.90
N THR A 26 -0.44 16.45 -9.02
CA THR A 26 -1.21 17.67 -9.32
C THR A 26 -2.72 17.42 -9.28
N ASN A 27 -3.18 16.39 -9.99
CA ASN A 27 -4.60 16.07 -10.04
C ASN A 27 -5.10 15.47 -8.72
N MET A 28 -4.31 14.62 -8.07
CA MET A 28 -4.66 14.05 -6.77
C MET A 28 -4.90 15.16 -5.73
N ALA A 29 -3.96 16.11 -5.60
CA ALA A 29 -4.10 17.24 -4.70
C ALA A 29 -5.26 18.17 -5.09
N ALA A 30 -5.44 18.46 -6.39
CA ALA A 30 -6.55 19.29 -6.86
C ALA A 30 -7.91 18.66 -6.51
N TRP A 31 -8.09 17.37 -6.74
CA TRP A 31 -9.33 16.67 -6.43
C TRP A 31 -9.55 16.47 -4.93
N ALA A 32 -8.50 16.29 -4.13
CA ALA A 32 -8.61 16.26 -2.67
C ALA A 32 -9.22 17.56 -2.14
N LYS A 33 -8.74 18.72 -2.61
CA LYS A 33 -9.31 20.02 -2.24
C LYS A 33 -10.76 20.17 -2.64
N VAL A 34 -11.12 19.75 -3.86
CA VAL A 34 -12.52 19.80 -4.33
C VAL A 34 -13.43 18.90 -3.47
N LYS A 35 -12.93 17.75 -3.05
CA LYS A 35 -13.69 16.77 -2.24
C LYS A 35 -13.66 17.05 -0.73
N GLY A 36 -12.81 17.96 -0.27
CA GLY A 36 -12.58 18.20 1.16
C GLY A 36 -11.86 17.05 1.85
N ILE A 37 -10.89 16.42 1.17
CA ILE A 37 -10.02 15.40 1.74
C ILE A 37 -8.74 16.08 2.23
N ASP A 38 -8.43 15.90 3.51
CA ASP A 38 -7.33 16.56 4.19
C ASP A 38 -6.01 15.78 4.07
N LEU A 39 -6.10 14.45 4.01
CA LEU A 39 -4.96 13.54 3.95
C LEU A 39 -5.13 12.47 2.87
N LEU A 40 -4.11 12.28 2.04
CA LEU A 40 -4.08 11.22 1.03
C LEU A 40 -2.96 10.21 1.30
N SER A 41 -3.13 8.99 0.80
CA SER A 41 -1.98 8.11 0.54
C SER A 41 -1.25 8.56 -0.73
N SER A 42 0.08 8.49 -0.73
CA SER A 42 0.90 8.70 -1.93
C SER A 42 0.59 7.66 -3.02
N ALA A 43 0.09 6.50 -2.62
CA ALA A 43 -0.04 5.28 -3.41
C ALA A 43 1.28 4.77 -4.00
N ASP A 44 1.33 3.46 -4.29
CA ASP A 44 2.32 2.80 -5.15
C ASP A 44 3.79 3.23 -4.98
N PHE A 45 4.24 3.62 -3.78
CA PHE A 45 5.60 4.18 -3.59
C PHE A 45 6.72 3.20 -3.99
N THR A 46 6.39 1.92 -4.17
CA THR A 46 7.35 0.90 -4.60
C THR A 46 7.79 1.08 -6.05
N HIS A 47 6.96 1.70 -6.89
CA HIS A 47 7.26 1.91 -8.31
C HIS A 47 8.35 2.97 -8.50
N PRO A 48 9.48 2.65 -9.17
CA PRO A 48 10.67 3.51 -9.18
C PRO A 48 10.45 4.90 -9.79
N ALA A 49 9.69 4.99 -10.89
CA ALA A 49 9.40 6.28 -11.51
C ALA A 49 8.42 7.11 -10.66
N TRP A 50 7.51 6.46 -9.95
CA TRP A 50 6.56 7.15 -9.09
C TRP A 50 7.27 7.69 -7.85
N LEU A 51 8.09 6.86 -7.21
CA LEU A 51 8.88 7.26 -6.06
C LEU A 51 9.78 8.47 -6.37
N ALA A 52 10.45 8.48 -7.53
CA ALA A 52 11.26 9.62 -7.94
C ALA A 52 10.43 10.91 -8.02
N GLU A 53 9.18 10.84 -8.49
CA GLU A 53 8.28 12.00 -8.49
C GLU A 53 7.86 12.41 -7.08
N LEU A 54 7.60 11.44 -6.18
CA LEU A 54 7.29 11.73 -4.79
C LEU A 54 8.46 12.46 -4.13
N GLU A 55 9.68 11.93 -4.25
CA GLU A 55 10.91 12.50 -3.68
C GLU A 55 11.23 13.89 -4.24
N GLU A 56 10.97 14.14 -5.52
CA GLU A 56 11.20 15.45 -6.15
C GLU A 56 10.20 16.51 -5.67
N ASN A 57 8.95 16.13 -5.39
CA ASN A 57 7.84 17.07 -5.22
C ASN A 57 7.36 17.20 -3.78
N PHE A 58 7.55 16.19 -2.93
CA PHE A 58 7.08 16.22 -1.56
C PHE A 58 7.96 17.08 -0.66
N THR A 59 7.30 17.83 0.23
CA THR A 59 7.96 18.53 1.33
C THR A 59 7.60 17.83 2.63
N SER A 60 8.58 17.36 3.40
CA SER A 60 8.33 16.77 4.72
C SER A 60 7.80 17.83 5.69
N THR A 61 6.83 17.44 6.52
CA THR A 61 6.28 18.30 7.58
C THR A 61 6.90 17.96 8.94
N ALA A 62 6.60 18.77 9.96
CA ALA A 62 7.02 18.49 11.33
C ALA A 62 6.30 17.29 11.98
N ASP A 63 5.17 16.85 11.41
CA ASP A 63 4.34 15.77 11.94
C ASP A 63 4.74 14.40 11.38
N GLY A 64 5.80 14.33 10.57
CA GLY A 64 6.28 13.08 9.95
C GLY A 64 5.56 12.68 8.66
N ASP A 65 4.63 13.49 8.18
CA ASP A 65 3.99 13.31 6.88
C ASP A 65 4.52 14.27 5.82
N PHE A 66 3.91 14.29 4.65
CA PHE A 66 4.39 15.03 3.49
C PHE A 66 3.33 16.00 2.98
N GLU A 67 3.77 17.08 2.34
CA GLU A 67 2.87 18.04 1.70
C GLU A 67 3.18 18.15 0.21
N PHE A 68 2.11 18.22 -0.60
CA PHE A 68 2.19 18.67 -1.98
C PHE A 68 0.98 19.52 -2.34
N GLY A 69 1.25 20.73 -2.84
CA GLY A 69 0.20 21.62 -3.32
C GLY A 69 -0.83 21.95 -2.25
N GLY A 70 -0.45 22.06 -0.97
CA GLY A 70 -1.37 22.34 0.15
C GLY A 70 -2.31 21.20 0.53
N VAL A 71 -1.94 19.95 0.21
CA VAL A 71 -2.62 18.72 0.67
C VAL A 71 -1.59 17.84 1.36
N ARG A 72 -1.98 17.19 2.46
CA ARG A 72 -1.11 16.30 3.23
C ARG A 72 -1.12 14.88 2.64
N PHE A 73 0.00 14.18 2.76
CA PHE A 73 0.22 12.84 2.22
C PHE A 73 0.97 11.96 3.22
N VAL A 74 0.56 10.70 3.34
CA VAL A 74 1.37 9.61 3.93
C VAL A 74 1.96 8.73 2.83
N LEU A 75 3.11 8.12 3.09
CA LEU A 75 3.73 7.18 2.15
C LEU A 75 3.01 5.83 2.23
N GLY A 76 2.17 5.52 1.24
CA GLY A 76 1.43 4.27 1.19
C GLY A 76 1.62 3.47 -0.10
N THR A 77 1.49 2.15 -0.01
CA THR A 77 1.50 1.22 -1.16
C THR A 77 0.52 0.08 -0.94
N GLU A 78 0.01 -0.50 -2.03
CA GLU A 78 -0.66 -1.81 -1.99
C GLU A 78 0.32 -2.89 -2.48
N LEU A 79 0.34 -4.04 -1.81
CA LEU A 79 1.16 -5.21 -2.15
C LEU A 79 0.24 -6.42 -2.38
N SER A 80 0.43 -7.15 -3.48
CA SER A 80 -0.34 -8.36 -3.79
C SER A 80 0.44 -9.61 -3.39
N CYS A 81 0.12 -10.19 -2.24
CA CYS A 81 0.71 -11.43 -1.75
C CYS A 81 0.15 -12.62 -2.51
N VAL A 82 1.01 -13.42 -3.14
CA VAL A 82 0.62 -14.65 -3.85
C VAL A 82 1.43 -15.82 -3.33
N PHE A 83 0.73 -16.78 -2.70
CA PHE A 83 1.37 -17.91 -2.02
C PHE A 83 0.50 -19.17 -2.08
N LYS A 84 1.02 -20.29 -1.55
CA LYS A 84 0.26 -21.54 -1.41
C LYS A 84 0.01 -21.83 0.07
N GLN A 85 -1.21 -22.24 0.40
CA GLN A 85 -1.59 -22.67 1.74
C GLN A 85 -2.58 -23.83 1.64
N GLY A 86 -2.30 -24.94 2.33
CA GLY A 86 -3.15 -26.14 2.29
C GLY A 86 -3.36 -26.71 0.89
N GLY A 87 -2.36 -26.63 0.01
CA GLY A 87 -2.44 -27.10 -1.37
C GLY A 87 -3.13 -26.15 -2.36
N HIS A 88 -3.64 -25.01 -1.90
CA HIS A 88 -4.34 -24.03 -2.74
C HIS A 88 -3.54 -22.74 -2.90
N SER A 89 -3.65 -22.09 -4.06
CA SER A 89 -3.13 -20.72 -4.23
C SER A 89 -4.01 -19.73 -3.47
N ARG A 90 -3.37 -18.78 -2.80
CA ARG A 90 -3.97 -17.65 -2.09
C ARG A 90 -3.46 -16.36 -2.70
N ARG A 91 -4.35 -15.37 -2.75
CA ARG A 91 -4.03 -14.00 -3.16
C ARG A 91 -4.63 -13.06 -2.12
N VAL A 92 -3.79 -12.28 -1.46
CA VAL A 92 -4.19 -11.36 -0.40
C VAL A 92 -3.53 -10.03 -0.67
N HIS A 93 -4.30 -8.95 -0.65
CA HIS A 93 -3.72 -7.61 -0.78
C HIS A 93 -3.48 -7.02 0.60
N LEU A 94 -2.34 -6.35 0.75
CA LEU A 94 -1.99 -5.59 1.94
C LEU A 94 -1.77 -4.14 1.55
N LEU A 95 -2.35 -3.22 2.31
CA LEU A 95 -1.88 -1.85 2.36
C LEU A 95 -0.76 -1.77 3.37
N ASP A 96 0.28 -1.02 3.01
CA ASP A 96 1.40 -0.72 3.86
C ASP A 96 1.65 0.79 3.85
N PHE A 97 1.83 1.36 5.04
CA PHE A 97 2.15 2.77 5.21
C PHE A 97 3.47 2.89 5.95
N ALA A 98 4.45 3.49 5.29
CA ALA A 98 5.80 3.66 5.81
C ALA A 98 5.94 4.99 6.56
N PRO A 99 6.66 5.02 7.70
CA PRO A 99 6.84 6.23 8.51
C PRO A 99 7.76 7.28 7.85
N GLY A 100 8.51 6.91 6.82
CA GLY A 100 9.41 7.83 6.13
C GLY A 100 10.16 7.21 4.95
N SER A 101 11.00 8.02 4.31
CA SER A 101 11.74 7.62 3.10
C SER A 101 12.69 6.46 3.35
N ASP A 102 13.36 6.41 4.51
CA ASP A 102 14.30 5.33 4.85
C ASP A 102 13.59 3.97 4.88
N ALA A 103 12.42 3.89 5.53
CA ALA A 103 11.58 2.70 5.53
C ALA A 103 11.11 2.35 4.10
N VAL A 104 10.68 3.33 3.29
CA VAL A 104 10.32 3.09 1.88
C VAL A 104 11.46 2.46 1.09
N HIS A 105 12.69 2.95 1.23
CA HIS A 105 13.84 2.38 0.53
C HIS A 105 14.15 0.96 1.01
N ALA A 106 14.13 0.70 2.32
CA ALA A 106 14.33 -0.62 2.88
C ALA A 106 13.25 -1.62 2.43
N ILE A 107 11.97 -1.20 2.39
CA ILE A 107 10.86 -1.99 1.88
C ILE A 107 11.10 -2.35 0.41
N ARG A 108 11.51 -1.38 -0.41
CA ARG A 108 11.80 -1.65 -1.83
C ARG A 108 12.95 -2.64 -2.02
N GLU A 109 14.01 -2.53 -1.24
CA GLU A 109 15.13 -3.48 -1.25
C GLU A 109 14.66 -4.88 -0.85
N MET A 110 13.90 -5.00 0.24
CA MET A 110 13.32 -6.26 0.69
C MET A 110 12.43 -6.89 -0.40
N LEU A 111 11.57 -6.11 -1.04
CA LEU A 111 10.71 -6.60 -2.12
C LEU A 111 11.51 -7.07 -3.34
N GLN A 112 12.61 -6.39 -3.67
CA GLN A 112 13.53 -6.81 -4.74
C GLN A 112 14.23 -8.12 -4.39
N ASN A 113 14.66 -8.30 -3.13
CA ASN A 113 15.25 -9.54 -2.64
C ASN A 113 14.26 -10.72 -2.70
N LEU A 114 12.96 -10.45 -2.57
CA LEU A 114 11.88 -11.40 -2.83
C LEU A 114 11.58 -11.62 -4.33
N ASN A 115 12.38 -11.06 -5.24
CA ASN A 115 12.22 -11.10 -6.69
C ASN A 115 10.93 -10.41 -7.21
N SER A 116 10.38 -9.45 -6.45
CA SER A 116 9.20 -8.70 -6.86
C SER A 116 9.56 -7.69 -7.95
N LYS A 117 8.78 -7.65 -9.03
CA LYS A 117 9.00 -6.71 -10.15
C LYS A 117 8.37 -5.35 -9.84
N LEU A 118 9.18 -4.38 -9.43
CA LEU A 118 8.71 -3.06 -9.01
C LEU A 118 8.43 -2.07 -10.17
N ASN A 119 8.96 -2.31 -11.36
CA ASN A 119 8.83 -1.38 -12.50
C ASN A 119 7.68 -1.71 -13.48
N GLY A 120 6.86 -2.73 -13.16
CA GLY A 120 5.83 -3.24 -14.07
C GLY A 120 4.41 -2.78 -13.74
N ASP A 121 4.09 -2.65 -12.45
CA ASP A 121 2.78 -2.31 -11.91
C ASP A 121 3.02 -1.52 -10.60
N GLY A 122 2.17 -0.54 -10.31
CA GLY A 122 2.16 0.21 -9.05
C GLY A 122 1.84 -0.67 -7.83
N ARG A 123 1.11 -1.77 -8.03
CA ARG A 123 0.93 -2.84 -7.04
C ARG A 123 1.82 -4.04 -7.39
N PRO A 124 3.02 -4.17 -6.81
CA PRO A 124 3.87 -5.32 -7.08
C PRO A 124 3.22 -6.61 -6.54
N THR A 125 3.43 -7.70 -7.27
CA THR A 125 3.11 -9.05 -6.80
C THR A 125 4.29 -9.62 -6.03
N VAL A 126 4.04 -10.06 -4.80
CA VAL A 126 5.05 -10.55 -3.86
C VAL A 126 4.82 -12.03 -3.62
N GLY A 127 5.86 -12.84 -3.84
CA GLY A 127 5.84 -14.29 -3.63
C GLY A 127 5.98 -14.69 -2.15
N ALA A 128 5.18 -14.10 -1.26
CA ALA A 128 5.21 -14.35 0.18
C ALA A 128 3.79 -14.50 0.75
N SER A 129 3.69 -15.13 1.92
CA SER A 129 2.43 -15.11 2.68
C SER A 129 2.18 -13.72 3.26
N SER A 130 0.91 -13.36 3.48
CA SER A 130 0.58 -12.08 4.10
C SER A 130 1.19 -11.95 5.49
N ARG A 131 1.26 -13.05 6.24
CA ARG A 131 1.90 -13.12 7.56
C ARG A 131 3.39 -12.83 7.49
N ASP A 132 4.12 -13.53 6.62
CA ASP A 132 5.57 -13.39 6.52
C ASP A 132 5.97 -12.04 5.91
N LEU A 133 5.14 -11.48 5.01
CA LEU A 133 5.36 -10.14 4.49
C LEU A 133 5.11 -9.08 5.58
N THR A 134 4.03 -9.22 6.36
CA THR A 134 3.76 -8.31 7.49
C THR A 134 4.90 -8.33 8.51
N ALA A 135 5.41 -9.52 8.85
CA ALA A 135 6.55 -9.64 9.77
C ALA A 135 7.80 -8.91 9.22
N GLN A 136 8.13 -9.08 7.94
CA GLN A 136 9.26 -8.39 7.32
C GLN A 136 9.08 -6.86 7.26
N LEU A 137 7.86 -6.37 7.03
CA LEU A 137 7.57 -4.93 7.06
C LEU A 137 7.80 -4.35 8.47
N LEU A 138 7.35 -5.05 9.51
CA LEU A 138 7.54 -4.64 10.90
C LEU A 138 8.98 -4.83 11.40
N ASP A 139 9.74 -5.76 10.82
CA ASP A 139 11.18 -5.91 11.08
C ASP A 139 12.00 -4.76 10.47
N ILE A 140 11.52 -4.16 9.37
CA ILE A 140 12.15 -2.98 8.75
C ILE A 140 11.94 -1.76 9.63
N ASP A 141 10.70 -1.51 10.05
CA ASP A 141 10.34 -0.43 10.95
C ASP A 141 9.05 -0.79 11.69
N GLU A 142 9.06 -0.72 13.03
CA GLU A 142 7.92 -1.09 13.87
C GLU A 142 6.73 -0.12 13.72
N ASP A 143 6.96 1.08 13.20
CA ASP A 143 5.94 2.08 12.93
C ASP A 143 5.27 1.89 11.55
N CYS A 144 5.68 0.88 10.77
CA CYS A 144 4.95 0.51 9.55
C CYS A 144 3.53 0.05 9.88
N MET A 145 2.53 0.62 9.23
CA MET A 145 1.13 0.23 9.41
C MET A 145 0.69 -0.69 8.27
N VAL A 146 0.40 -1.94 8.61
CA VAL A 146 -0.05 -2.96 7.65
C VAL A 146 -1.55 -3.23 7.82
N VAL A 147 -2.33 -3.06 6.76
CA VAL A 147 -3.78 -3.26 6.76
C VAL A 147 -4.18 -4.26 5.67
N PRO A 148 -4.90 -5.35 5.98
CA PRO A 148 -5.39 -6.25 4.95
C PRO A 148 -6.43 -5.53 4.08
N ALA A 149 -6.18 -5.47 2.77
CA ALA A 149 -7.11 -4.93 1.80
C ALA A 149 -7.98 -6.04 1.20
N THR A 150 -9.29 -5.83 1.23
CA THR A 150 -10.22 -6.62 0.42
C THR A 150 -10.60 -5.81 -0.80
N SER A 151 -9.98 -6.08 -1.95
CA SER A 151 -10.66 -5.74 -3.20
C SER A 151 -11.93 -6.61 -3.25
N GLY A 152 -13.08 -6.02 -3.56
CA GLY A 152 -14.39 -6.71 -3.57
C GLY A 152 -14.52 -7.86 -4.60
N HIS A 153 -13.40 -8.39 -5.08
CA HIS A 153 -13.30 -9.55 -5.94
C HIS A 153 -13.23 -10.82 -5.07
N PRO A 154 -14.02 -11.87 -5.36
CA PRO A 154 -14.09 -13.09 -4.55
C PRO A 154 -12.75 -13.83 -4.34
N GLY A 155 -11.70 -13.49 -5.11
CA GLY A 155 -10.40 -14.17 -5.10
C GLY A 155 -9.24 -13.42 -4.45
N THR A 156 -9.44 -12.22 -3.89
CA THR A 156 -8.35 -11.35 -3.38
C THR A 156 -8.54 -10.87 -1.94
N GLY A 157 -9.65 -11.21 -1.29
CA GLY A 157 -9.91 -10.87 0.11
C GLY A 157 -9.27 -11.85 1.09
N CYS A 158 -8.90 -11.36 2.28
CA CYS A 158 -8.46 -12.19 3.42
C CYS A 158 -9.49 -13.25 3.86
N TRP A 159 -10.76 -13.07 3.47
CA TRP A 159 -11.89 -13.96 3.75
C TRP A 159 -12.34 -14.79 2.55
N ALA A 160 -11.58 -14.82 1.44
CA ALA A 160 -11.95 -15.62 0.27
C ALA A 160 -12.17 -17.08 0.70
N PRO A 161 -13.39 -17.63 0.57
CA PRO A 161 -13.68 -18.97 1.04
C PRO A 161 -12.83 -19.96 0.24
N SER A 162 -12.08 -20.79 0.95
CA SER A 162 -11.61 -22.07 0.40
C SER A 162 -12.83 -22.79 -0.18
N PRO A 163 -12.77 -23.37 -1.40
CA PRO A 163 -13.89 -24.13 -1.97
C PRO A 163 -14.24 -25.41 -1.18
N VAL A 164 -13.61 -25.63 -0.02
CA VAL A 164 -13.94 -26.71 0.92
C VAL A 164 -14.45 -26.08 2.21
N SER A 165 -15.76 -26.21 2.40
CA SER A 165 -16.49 -25.88 3.62
C SER A 165 -15.90 -26.57 4.86
N LYS A 166 -15.19 -25.82 5.70
CA LYS A 166 -15.04 -26.09 7.15
C LYS A 166 -14.91 -24.74 7.90
N PRO A 167 -15.48 -24.64 9.12
CA PRO A 167 -15.69 -23.35 9.79
C PRO A 167 -14.36 -22.70 10.19
N LEU A 168 -14.31 -21.39 9.97
CA LEU A 168 -13.49 -20.34 10.61
C LEU A 168 -12.21 -20.84 11.33
N MET A 169 -11.06 -20.60 10.71
CA MET A 169 -9.75 -20.62 11.38
C MET A 169 -9.66 -19.41 12.34
N ASN A 170 -9.04 -19.64 13.49
CA ASN A 170 -8.89 -18.69 14.59
C ASN A 170 -7.94 -17.53 14.24
N ALA A 171 -8.18 -16.37 14.86
CA ALA A 171 -7.35 -15.16 14.74
C ALA A 171 -5.88 -15.32 15.18
N SER A 172 -5.49 -16.48 15.72
CA SER A 172 -4.11 -16.82 16.10
C SER A 172 -3.26 -17.36 14.95
N GLU A 173 -3.82 -17.50 13.74
CA GLU A 173 -3.13 -17.98 12.53
C GLU A 173 -3.01 -16.90 11.43
N ILE A 174 -3.25 -15.64 11.80
CA ILE A 174 -2.95 -14.46 10.96
C ILE A 174 -1.50 -14.04 11.18
#